data_AF-A0AAW1PH58-F1
#
_entry.id   AF-A0AAW1PH58-F1
#
_cell.length_a   1.000
_cell.length_b   1.000
_cell.length_c   1.000
_cell.angle_alpha   90.00
_cell.angle_beta   90.00
_cell.angle_gamma   90.00
#
_symmetry.space_group_name_H-M   'P 1'
#
loop_
_entity.id
_entity.type
_entity.pdbx_description
1 polymer ?
#
loop_
_entity_poly.entity_id
_entity_poly.type
_entity_poly.pdbx_seq_one_letter_code
_entity_poly.pdbx_strand_id
1 'polypeptide(L)'
;MAAVDPPMLAVITEEGIKQSVGKTHAVELFESLDQVPRAHFPQATTEAVQQYAKTQLGTTPGSESWHLLLQHQNGTHRPGQRLSSQELAEMLQVNPPGTVLLVLLMNKVPAAEGDMLLFFKFYEPYSFTYTYIDCDFYPPTTRLVDLHPHMCALASLPRHSPLFSYQEERTDALDELDGQATLASWLQDTTDIICFCTVHHCVQECTPVGFFLLGPFKARAKPANYSQPLSFKNVVPVMGGPSEFSKEKHRLWTTTADNPRLWNLQIELDDGIRVHSSRAELAAYSGYFRTLFTSPESFSETEAAVVRLKELSGPAVRAIIEALYSHKITIDDSNAADVLKACDRLEIPVVKDACCCGTTVPRLQRNWQMCRGVLLDAGGAFGTCSG
;
A
#
# COMPACT_ATOMS: atom_id res chain seq x y z
N MET A 1 52.12 3.99 16.91
CA MET A 1 51.29 3.60 15.75
C MET A 1 49.85 3.67 16.23
N ALA A 2 49.00 4.50 15.60
CA ALA A 2 47.58 4.51 15.93
C ALA A 2 47.00 3.12 15.64
N ALA A 3 46.20 2.57 16.57
CA ALA A 3 45.48 1.34 16.32
C ALA A 3 44.55 1.59 15.12
N VAL A 4 44.74 0.81 14.08
CA VAL A 4 44.00 0.92 12.84
C VAL A 4 42.72 0.10 13.05
N ASP A 5 41.56 0.76 13.05
CA ASP A 5 40.29 0.09 13.37
C ASP A 5 39.98 -0.99 12.32
N PRO A 6 39.73 -2.25 12.72
CA PRO A 6 39.41 -3.31 11.78
C PRO A 6 38.12 -2.99 11.02
N PRO A 7 37.94 -3.55 9.80
CA PRO A 7 36.67 -3.41 9.09
C PRO A 7 35.50 -3.94 9.94
N MET A 8 34.37 -3.25 9.81
CA MET A 8 33.14 -3.58 10.55
C MET A 8 32.18 -4.33 9.65
N LEU A 9 31.44 -5.26 10.25
CA LEU A 9 30.36 -5.97 9.57
C LEU A 9 29.02 -5.43 10.10
N ALA A 10 28.20 -4.82 9.25
CA ALA A 10 26.82 -4.49 9.56
C ALA A 10 25.95 -5.69 9.13
N VAL A 11 25.35 -6.39 10.09
CA VAL A 11 24.63 -7.64 9.84
C VAL A 11 23.14 -7.43 9.98
N ILE A 12 22.41 -7.73 8.91
CA ILE A 12 20.95 -7.81 8.90
C ILE A 12 20.58 -9.29 8.97
N THR A 13 19.64 -9.64 9.84
CA THR A 13 19.05 -10.99 9.89
C THR A 13 17.62 -10.93 9.37
N GLU A 14 17.08 -12.07 8.96
CA GLU A 14 15.66 -12.19 8.57
C GLU A 14 14.72 -11.70 9.68
N GLU A 15 15.04 -12.02 10.94
CA GLU A 15 14.30 -11.53 12.11
C GLU A 15 14.41 -10.01 12.28
N GLY A 16 15.59 -9.43 12.00
CA GLY A 16 15.76 -7.98 11.95
C GLY A 16 14.92 -7.30 10.87
N ILE A 17 14.73 -7.95 9.71
CA ILE A 17 13.80 -7.50 8.66
C ILE A 17 12.36 -7.55 9.20
N LYS A 18 11.92 -8.67 9.80
CA LYS A 18 10.57 -8.80 10.39
C LYS A 18 10.27 -7.72 11.44
N GLN A 19 11.27 -7.33 12.23
CA GLN A 19 11.11 -6.30 13.26
C GLN A 19 11.10 -4.87 12.70
N SER A 20 11.64 -4.66 11.50
CA SER A 20 11.69 -3.35 10.85
C SER A 20 10.51 -3.13 9.89
N VAL A 21 10.01 -4.17 9.22
CA VAL A 21 8.93 -4.05 8.25
C VAL A 21 7.55 -4.02 8.93
N GLY A 22 6.82 -2.94 8.69
CA GLY A 22 5.67 -2.47 9.47
C GLY A 22 5.79 -0.98 9.82
N LYS A 23 6.99 -0.42 9.66
CA LYS A 23 7.29 1.03 9.70
C LYS A 23 8.01 1.55 8.45
N THR A 24 8.57 0.65 7.64
CA THR A 24 9.27 0.98 6.38
C THR A 24 8.36 1.66 5.37
N HIS A 25 8.84 2.76 4.78
CA HIS A 25 8.41 3.18 3.46
C HIS A 25 8.71 2.05 2.45
N ALA A 26 7.85 1.91 1.45
CA ALA A 26 7.68 0.73 0.58
C ALA A 26 8.87 0.34 -0.33
N VAL A 27 10.13 0.48 0.08
CA VAL A 27 11.28 0.41 -0.86
C VAL A 27 12.46 -0.43 -0.41
N GLU A 28 12.53 -0.82 0.86
CA GLU A 28 13.70 -1.53 1.41
C GLU A 28 13.35 -2.71 2.31
N LEU A 29 14.36 -3.54 2.58
CA LEU A 29 14.31 -4.58 3.59
C LEU A 29 14.48 -4.03 5.02
N PHE A 30 14.92 -2.79 5.18
CA PHE A 30 15.16 -2.15 6.48
C PHE A 30 14.97 -0.62 6.37
N GLU A 31 14.68 0.06 7.49
CA GLU A 31 14.38 1.50 7.49
C GLU A 31 15.61 2.39 7.36
N SER A 32 16.68 2.06 8.08
CA SER A 32 17.88 2.87 8.16
C SER A 32 19.10 2.03 8.46
N LEU A 33 20.21 2.33 7.77
CA LEU A 33 21.51 1.73 8.00
C LEU A 33 22.05 2.00 9.41
N ASP A 34 21.62 3.08 10.05
CA ASP A 34 22.06 3.44 11.40
C ASP A 34 21.51 2.49 12.47
N GLN A 35 20.41 1.80 12.18
CA GLN A 35 19.78 0.84 13.09
C GLN A 35 20.33 -0.58 12.92
N VAL A 36 21.13 -0.83 11.87
CA VAL A 36 21.66 -2.17 11.59
C VAL A 36 22.74 -2.53 12.62
N PRO A 37 22.61 -3.65 13.34
CA PRO A 37 23.62 -4.10 14.29
C PRO A 37 25.00 -4.26 13.64
N ARG A 38 26.04 -3.80 14.35
CA ARG A 38 27.43 -3.88 13.90
C ARG A 38 28.19 -4.91 14.72
N ALA A 39 28.90 -5.78 14.02
CA ALA A 39 29.79 -6.78 14.57
C ALA A 39 31.24 -6.46 14.22
N HIS A 40 32.11 -6.62 15.21
CA HIS A 40 33.55 -6.46 15.05
C HIS A 40 34.23 -7.83 15.07
N PHE A 41 35.13 -8.05 14.11
CA PHE A 41 35.95 -9.25 14.03
C PHE A 41 37.43 -8.86 14.16
N PRO A 42 37.98 -8.82 15.39
CA PRO A 42 39.41 -8.50 15.59
C PRO A 42 40.34 -9.46 14.86
N GLN A 43 39.90 -10.71 14.70
CA GLN A 43 40.49 -11.72 13.85
C GLN A 43 39.37 -12.28 12.97
N ALA A 44 39.32 -11.84 11.72
CA ALA A 44 38.32 -12.28 10.75
C ALA A 44 38.67 -13.68 10.20
N THR A 45 38.61 -14.70 11.05
CA THR A 45 38.76 -16.10 10.62
C THR A 45 37.41 -16.70 10.25
N THR A 46 37.42 -17.75 9.43
CA THR A 46 36.21 -18.49 9.04
C THR A 46 35.44 -19.01 10.26
N GLU A 47 36.13 -19.49 11.28
CA GLU A 47 35.53 -20.01 12.51
C GLU A 47 34.84 -18.91 13.32
N ALA A 48 35.42 -17.70 13.35
CA ALA A 48 34.82 -16.56 14.03
C ALA A 48 33.51 -16.14 13.34
N VAL A 49 33.49 -16.10 12.00
CA VAL A 49 32.30 -15.80 11.20
C VAL A 49 31.21 -16.86 11.40
N GLN A 50 31.57 -18.15 11.35
CA GLN A 50 30.63 -19.25 11.59
C GLN A 50 30.06 -19.23 13.02
N GLN A 51 30.90 -18.98 14.02
CA GLN A 51 30.47 -18.90 15.41
C GLN A 51 29.53 -17.71 15.64
N TYR A 52 29.78 -16.59 14.97
CA TYR A 52 28.85 -15.46 14.97
C TYR A 52 27.51 -15.83 14.33
N ALA A 53 27.51 -16.44 13.15
CA ALA A 53 26.27 -16.90 12.49
C ALA A 53 25.46 -17.84 13.39
N LYS A 54 26.12 -18.83 14.00
CA LYS A 54 25.51 -19.74 14.97
C LYS A 54 24.88 -19.00 16.16
N THR A 55 25.52 -17.94 16.64
CA THR A 55 25.00 -17.15 17.77
C THR A 55 23.76 -16.34 17.36
N GLN A 56 23.73 -15.80 16.14
CA GLN A 56 22.61 -15.00 15.66
C GLN A 56 21.41 -15.85 15.22
N LEU A 57 21.66 -16.97 14.53
CA LEU A 57 20.63 -17.81 13.93
C LEU A 57 20.23 -19.01 14.80
N GLY A 58 21.04 -19.37 15.80
CA GLY A 58 20.82 -20.57 16.62
C GLY A 58 21.01 -21.89 15.88
N THR A 59 21.66 -21.87 14.70
CA THR A 59 21.72 -23.01 13.78
C THR A 59 23.09 -23.69 13.74
N THR A 60 23.15 -24.88 13.14
CA THR A 60 24.42 -25.60 12.94
C THR A 60 25.28 -24.87 11.92
N PRO A 61 26.61 -24.75 12.14
CA PRO A 61 27.51 -24.16 11.15
C PRO A 61 27.38 -24.83 9.78
N GLY A 62 27.32 -24.03 8.73
CA GLY A 62 27.18 -24.46 7.33
C GLY A 62 25.75 -24.44 6.79
N SER A 63 24.72 -24.18 7.62
CA SER A 63 23.35 -23.96 7.14
C SER A 63 23.03 -22.49 6.86
N GLU A 64 23.96 -21.59 7.16
CA GLU A 64 23.83 -20.16 6.89
C GLU A 64 24.14 -19.80 5.43
N SER A 65 23.52 -18.73 4.96
CA SER A 65 23.99 -18.00 3.79
C SER A 65 24.22 -16.53 4.14
N TRP A 66 25.34 -16.02 3.64
CA TRP A 66 25.68 -14.61 3.68
C TRP A 66 25.43 -14.02 2.31
N HIS A 67 24.82 -12.84 2.24
CA HIS A 67 24.62 -12.11 1.00
C HIS A 67 25.12 -10.70 1.19
N LEU A 68 26.06 -10.27 0.35
CA LEU A 68 26.56 -8.91 0.39
C LEU A 68 25.48 -7.96 -0.12
N LEU A 69 25.02 -7.02 0.70
CA LEU A 69 24.03 -6.05 0.26
C LEU A 69 24.71 -5.00 -0.63
N LEU A 70 24.27 -4.93 -1.88
CA LEU A 70 24.79 -4.01 -2.88
C LEU A 70 23.82 -2.84 -3.04
N GLN A 71 24.38 -1.63 -3.14
CA GLN A 71 23.59 -0.47 -3.50
C GLN A 71 23.41 -0.40 -5.02
N HIS A 72 22.17 -0.47 -5.48
CA HIS A 72 21.79 -0.35 -6.89
C HIS A 72 21.79 1.13 -7.33
N GLN A 73 21.77 1.38 -8.64
CA GLN A 73 21.76 2.74 -9.21
C GLN A 73 20.55 3.59 -8.79
N ASN A 74 19.43 2.92 -8.47
CA ASN A 74 18.22 3.55 -7.93
C ASN A 74 18.33 3.92 -6.44
N GLY A 75 19.50 3.71 -5.82
CA GLY A 75 19.76 3.98 -4.41
C GLY A 75 19.37 2.84 -3.47
N THR A 76 18.75 1.77 -3.99
CA THR A 76 18.24 0.69 -3.14
C THR A 76 19.31 -0.30 -2.70
N HIS A 77 19.14 -0.94 -1.55
CA HIS A 77 20.06 -1.99 -1.09
C HIS A 77 19.42 -3.36 -1.26
N ARG A 78 19.98 -4.19 -2.14
CA ARG A 78 19.48 -5.54 -2.42
C ARG A 78 20.56 -6.58 -2.18
N PRO A 79 20.19 -7.80 -1.72
CA PRO A 79 21.19 -8.82 -1.49
C PRO A 79 21.84 -9.20 -2.82
N GLY A 80 23.14 -9.09 -2.92
CA GLY A 80 23.88 -9.41 -4.13
C GLY A 80 24.41 -10.82 -4.09
N GLN A 81 25.70 -10.95 -4.39
CA GLN A 81 26.39 -12.23 -4.38
C GLN A 81 26.31 -12.92 -3.02
N ARG A 82 25.97 -14.21 -3.06
CA ARG A 82 26.10 -15.12 -1.91
C ARG A 82 27.57 -15.39 -1.62
N LEU A 83 27.95 -15.30 -0.34
CA LEU A 83 29.27 -15.58 0.18
C LEU A 83 29.21 -16.79 1.13
N SER A 84 30.24 -17.62 1.07
CA SER A 84 30.58 -18.55 2.13
C SER A 84 31.18 -17.81 3.33
N SER A 85 31.16 -18.45 4.51
CA SER A 85 31.82 -17.91 5.71
C SER A 85 33.33 -17.73 5.50
N GLN A 86 33.96 -18.51 4.62
CA GLN A 86 35.37 -18.33 4.24
C GLN A 86 35.57 -17.08 3.38
N GLU A 87 34.79 -16.91 2.31
CA GLU A 87 34.89 -15.73 1.43
C GLU A 87 34.62 -14.44 2.20
N LEU A 88 33.64 -14.44 3.11
CA LEU A 88 33.37 -13.28 3.97
C LEU A 88 34.55 -12.98 4.92
N ALA A 89 35.18 -14.01 5.49
CA ALA A 89 36.36 -13.85 6.33
C ALA A 89 37.54 -13.28 5.53
N GLU A 90 37.79 -13.78 4.32
CA GLU A 90 38.81 -13.26 3.41
C GLU A 90 38.52 -11.79 3.03
N MET A 91 37.27 -11.45 2.70
CA MET A 91 36.84 -10.08 2.43
C MET A 91 37.13 -9.15 3.62
N LEU A 92 36.81 -9.57 4.84
CA LEU A 92 37.10 -8.79 6.05
C LEU A 92 38.61 -8.60 6.31
N GLN A 93 39.47 -9.50 5.81
CA GLN A 93 40.92 -9.33 5.97
C GLN A 93 41.52 -8.35 4.95
N VAL A 94 40.97 -8.30 3.74
CA VAL A 94 41.53 -7.49 2.64
C VAL A 94 40.95 -6.07 2.57
N ASN A 95 39.76 -5.85 3.13
CA ASN A 95 39.12 -4.53 3.08
C ASN A 95 39.84 -3.50 3.95
N PRO A 96 39.92 -2.23 3.53
CA PRO A 96 40.55 -1.19 4.31
C PRO A 96 39.94 -1.04 5.70
N PRO A 97 40.76 -0.71 6.70
CA PRO A 97 40.31 -0.25 8.01
C PRO A 97 39.19 0.80 7.92
N GLY A 98 38.17 0.67 8.78
CA GLY A 98 37.00 1.55 8.77
C GLY A 98 35.97 1.29 7.67
N THR A 99 36.19 0.33 6.77
CA THR A 99 35.16 -0.12 5.81
C THR A 99 34.03 -0.83 6.55
N VAL A 100 32.78 -0.50 6.22
CA VAL A 100 31.59 -1.18 6.73
C VAL A 100 31.03 -2.05 5.61
N LEU A 101 31.09 -3.38 5.79
CA LEU A 101 30.43 -4.33 4.90
C LEU A 101 29.01 -4.56 5.39
N LEU A 102 28.03 -4.31 4.53
CA LEU A 102 26.62 -4.57 4.82
C LEU A 102 26.26 -5.97 4.30
N VAL A 103 25.83 -6.85 5.18
CA VAL A 103 25.51 -8.24 4.82
C VAL A 103 24.15 -8.66 5.36
N LEU A 104 23.44 -9.45 4.57
CA LEU A 104 22.26 -10.18 4.98
C LEU A 104 22.67 -11.61 5.37
N LEU A 105 22.35 -12.01 6.59
CA LEU A 105 22.56 -13.33 7.16
C LEU A 105 21.22 -14.07 7.26
N MET A 106 21.13 -15.23 6.61
CA MET A 106 19.92 -16.05 6.63
C MET A 106 20.24 -17.50 6.97
N ASN A 107 19.24 -18.21 7.50
CA ASN A 107 19.29 -19.65 7.70
C ASN A 107 18.60 -20.41 6.54
N LYS A 108 18.81 -19.92 5.31
CA LYS A 108 18.25 -20.49 4.09
C LYS A 108 19.38 -20.59 3.07
N VAL A 109 19.45 -21.71 2.37
CA VAL A 109 20.41 -21.95 1.29
C VAL A 109 19.65 -22.40 0.04
N PRO A 110 20.08 -21.99 -1.16
CA PRO A 110 19.47 -22.44 -2.41
C PRO A 110 19.57 -23.96 -2.53
N ALA A 111 18.55 -24.57 -3.14
CA ALA A 111 18.54 -26.01 -3.40
C ALA A 111 19.44 -26.36 -4.60
N ALA A 112 19.53 -25.45 -5.57
CA ALA A 112 20.38 -25.57 -6.75
C ALA A 112 21.15 -24.27 -7.03
N GLU A 113 22.28 -24.41 -7.72
CA GLU A 113 23.01 -23.25 -8.25
C GLU A 113 22.13 -22.48 -9.25
N GLY A 114 22.03 -21.16 -9.08
CA GLY A 114 21.19 -20.29 -9.91
C GLY A 114 19.76 -20.12 -9.43
N ASP A 115 19.36 -20.74 -8.31
CA ASP A 115 18.09 -20.39 -7.65
C ASP A 115 18.07 -18.90 -7.25
N MET A 116 16.93 -18.26 -7.43
CA MET A 116 16.70 -16.84 -7.18
C MET A 116 16.13 -16.65 -5.77
N LEU A 117 16.66 -15.70 -5.02
CA LEU A 117 16.17 -15.36 -3.68
C LEU A 117 15.06 -14.31 -3.78
N LEU A 118 13.85 -14.68 -3.41
CA LEU A 118 12.70 -13.77 -3.43
C LEU A 118 12.32 -13.34 -2.02
N PHE A 119 12.02 -12.05 -1.84
CA PHE A 119 11.42 -11.52 -0.62
C PHE A 119 9.93 -11.24 -0.85
N PHE A 120 9.11 -11.57 0.12
CA PHE A 120 7.66 -11.41 0.05
C PHE A 120 7.20 -10.38 1.06
N LYS A 121 6.54 -9.34 0.57
CA LYS A 121 5.80 -8.37 1.39
C LYS A 121 4.31 -8.50 1.10
N PHE A 122 3.52 -8.63 2.16
CA PHE A 122 2.08 -8.52 2.06
C PHE A 122 1.68 -7.08 2.33
N TYR A 123 0.91 -6.51 1.42
CA TYR A 123 0.33 -5.19 1.58
C TYR A 123 -1.08 -5.33 2.15
N GLU A 124 -1.30 -4.75 3.33
CA GLU A 124 -2.60 -4.66 4.01
C GLU A 124 -3.24 -3.31 3.69
N PRO A 125 -4.23 -3.26 2.77
CA PRO A 125 -4.75 -2.00 2.24
C PRO A 125 -5.54 -1.21 3.28
N TYR A 126 -6.07 -1.88 4.30
CA TYR A 126 -6.82 -1.24 5.37
C TYR A 126 -5.97 -0.40 6.30
N SER A 127 -4.73 -0.84 6.56
CA SER A 127 -3.77 -0.12 7.40
C SER A 127 -2.74 0.66 6.58
N PHE A 128 -2.73 0.53 5.24
CA PHE A 128 -1.71 1.09 4.36
C PHE A 128 -0.30 0.65 4.76
N THR A 129 -0.17 -0.59 5.22
CA THR A 129 1.11 -1.13 5.73
C THR A 129 1.59 -2.27 4.87
N TYR A 130 2.89 -2.26 4.58
CA TYR A 130 3.60 -3.42 4.12
C TYR A 130 4.11 -4.21 5.30
N THR A 131 3.88 -5.52 5.27
CA THR A 131 4.41 -6.47 6.25
C THR A 131 5.31 -7.44 5.51
N TYR A 132 6.57 -7.54 5.94
CA TYR A 132 7.45 -8.57 5.43
C TYR A 132 6.98 -9.90 6.01
N ILE A 133 6.77 -10.86 5.13
CA ILE A 133 6.23 -12.16 5.54
C ILE A 133 7.34 -13.20 5.57
N ASP A 134 8.05 -13.34 4.46
CA ASP A 134 9.12 -14.33 4.33
C ASP A 134 10.04 -14.05 3.13
N CYS A 135 11.12 -14.80 2.99
CA CYS A 135 11.90 -14.94 1.77
C CYS A 135 12.21 -16.41 1.47
N ASP A 136 12.39 -16.79 0.20
CA ASP A 136 12.85 -18.15 -0.11
C ASP A 136 13.55 -18.23 -1.48
N PHE A 137 14.21 -19.35 -1.74
CA PHE A 137 14.88 -19.64 -2.99
C PHE A 137 13.95 -20.38 -3.96
N TYR A 138 13.92 -19.93 -5.21
CA TYR A 138 13.11 -20.54 -6.25
C TYR A 138 13.91 -20.74 -7.54
N PRO A 139 13.68 -21.85 -8.27
CA PRO A 139 14.27 -22.01 -9.59
C PRO A 139 13.86 -20.87 -10.52
N PRO A 140 14.76 -20.38 -11.39
CA PRO A 140 14.48 -19.29 -12.34
C PRO A 140 13.32 -19.60 -13.30
N THR A 141 13.01 -20.87 -13.51
CA THR A 141 11.90 -21.36 -14.34
C THR A 141 10.54 -21.34 -13.64
N THR A 142 10.49 -21.03 -12.34
CA THR A 142 9.24 -20.95 -11.57
C THR A 142 8.37 -19.83 -12.14
N ARG A 143 7.06 -20.04 -12.20
CA ARG A 143 6.10 -18.99 -12.62
C ARG A 143 5.45 -18.37 -11.39
N LEU A 144 5.06 -17.09 -11.46
CA LEU A 144 4.40 -16.42 -10.34
C LEU A 144 3.11 -17.12 -9.90
N VAL A 145 2.31 -17.58 -10.87
CA VAL A 145 1.07 -18.31 -10.57
C VAL A 145 1.30 -19.58 -9.75
N ASP A 146 2.48 -20.20 -9.88
CA ASP A 146 2.84 -21.39 -9.11
C ASP A 146 3.23 -21.02 -7.65
N LEU A 147 3.63 -19.77 -7.41
CA LEU A 147 3.91 -19.21 -6.09
C LEU A 147 2.66 -18.77 -5.33
N HIS A 148 1.55 -18.50 -6.01
CA HIS A 148 0.31 -17.98 -5.39
C HIS A 148 -0.16 -18.79 -4.16
N PRO A 149 -0.24 -20.14 -4.20
CA PRO A 149 -0.68 -20.89 -3.03
C PRO A 149 0.24 -20.72 -1.82
N HIS A 150 1.55 -20.57 -2.06
CA HIS A 150 2.53 -20.31 -1.02
C HIS A 150 2.39 -18.89 -0.47
N MET A 151 2.25 -17.88 -1.33
CA MET A 151 1.99 -16.50 -0.94
C MET A 151 0.69 -16.37 -0.11
N CYS A 152 -0.37 -17.07 -0.49
CA CYS A 152 -1.60 -17.16 0.32
C CYS A 152 -1.32 -17.77 1.69
N ALA A 153 -0.58 -18.89 1.75
CA ALA A 153 -0.26 -19.55 3.02
C ALA A 153 0.58 -18.65 3.94
N LEU A 154 1.58 -17.96 3.38
CA LEU A 154 2.41 -16.97 4.06
C LEU A 154 1.55 -15.85 4.67
N ALA A 155 0.60 -15.31 3.92
CA ALA A 155 -0.31 -14.25 4.38
C ALA A 155 -1.53 -14.77 5.18
N SER A 156 -1.56 -16.06 5.55
CA SER A 156 -2.71 -16.68 6.25
C SER A 156 -4.06 -16.53 5.52
N LEU A 157 -4.02 -16.51 4.19
CA LEU A 157 -5.18 -16.41 3.31
C LEU A 157 -5.65 -17.81 2.83
N PRO A 158 -6.92 -17.97 2.44
CA PRO A 158 -7.39 -19.16 1.74
C PRO A 158 -6.50 -19.46 0.52
N ARG A 159 -6.18 -20.74 0.29
CA ARG A 159 -5.21 -21.22 -0.72
C ARG A 159 -5.39 -20.67 -2.14
N HIS A 160 -6.61 -20.36 -2.54
CA HIS A 160 -6.94 -19.88 -3.89
C HIS A 160 -7.50 -18.46 -3.85
N SER A 161 -7.11 -17.67 -2.86
CA SER A 161 -7.49 -16.27 -2.80
C SER A 161 -6.93 -15.54 -4.02
N PRO A 162 -7.72 -14.72 -4.71
CA PRO A 162 -7.21 -13.93 -5.82
C PRO A 162 -6.22 -12.90 -5.26
N LEU A 163 -4.99 -12.94 -5.75
CA LEU A 163 -3.92 -12.02 -5.38
C LEU A 163 -3.63 -11.06 -6.53
N PHE A 164 -3.34 -9.81 -6.17
CA PHE A 164 -2.64 -8.86 -7.03
C PHE A 164 -1.18 -8.82 -6.59
N SER A 165 -0.25 -8.80 -7.54
CA SER A 165 1.19 -8.89 -7.25
C SER A 165 1.99 -7.95 -8.13
N TYR A 166 3.00 -7.34 -7.56
CA TYR A 166 3.86 -6.37 -8.22
C TYR A 166 5.29 -6.46 -7.69
N GLN A 167 6.23 -6.03 -8.53
CA GLN A 167 7.63 -5.92 -8.14
C GLN A 167 7.91 -4.55 -7.53
N GLU A 168 8.67 -4.54 -6.44
CA GLU A 168 9.15 -3.32 -5.80
C GLU A 168 10.55 -2.96 -6.35
N GLU A 169 10.57 -2.25 -7.49
CA GLU A 169 11.83 -1.81 -8.10
C GLU A 169 12.43 -0.57 -7.41
N ARG A 170 11.59 0.41 -7.01
CA ARG A 170 11.99 1.70 -6.44
C ARG A 170 10.79 2.42 -5.80
N THR A 171 11.06 3.52 -5.09
CA THR A 171 10.08 4.33 -4.33
C THR A 171 8.86 4.77 -5.12
N ASP A 172 8.97 4.82 -6.45
CA ASP A 172 8.02 5.41 -7.38
C ASP A 172 7.73 4.52 -8.61
N ALA A 173 8.07 3.22 -8.59
CA ALA A 173 7.70 2.30 -9.66
C ALA A 173 7.23 0.96 -9.10
N LEU A 174 5.98 0.63 -9.42
CA LEU A 174 5.38 -0.69 -9.21
C LEU A 174 5.04 -1.25 -10.59
N ASP A 175 5.66 -2.37 -10.94
CA ASP A 175 5.33 -3.09 -12.17
C ASP A 175 4.46 -4.29 -11.83
N GLU A 176 3.25 -4.31 -12.41
CA GLU A 176 2.34 -5.45 -12.31
C GLU A 176 3.00 -6.67 -12.95
N LEU A 177 2.99 -7.78 -12.21
CA LEU A 177 3.58 -9.01 -12.68
C LEU A 177 2.56 -9.82 -13.48
N ASP A 178 2.96 -10.27 -14.68
CA ASP A 178 2.19 -11.27 -15.43
C ASP A 178 2.15 -12.56 -14.61
N GLY A 179 1.01 -13.23 -14.45
CA GLY A 179 0.99 -14.49 -13.68
C GLY A 179 1.72 -15.65 -14.39
N GLN A 180 1.84 -15.60 -15.72
CA GLN A 180 2.20 -16.76 -16.55
C GLN A 180 3.68 -16.88 -16.91
N ALA A 181 4.40 -15.77 -16.88
CA ALA A 181 5.82 -15.79 -17.21
C ALA A 181 6.69 -16.28 -16.02
N THR A 182 7.96 -16.50 -16.30
CA THR A 182 8.90 -17.13 -15.37
C THR A 182 9.69 -16.07 -14.62
N LEU A 183 10.20 -16.39 -13.41
CA LEU A 183 11.01 -15.48 -12.62
C LEU A 183 12.18 -14.89 -13.43
N ALA A 184 12.94 -15.72 -14.15
CA ALA A 184 14.06 -15.25 -14.98
C ALA A 184 13.66 -14.38 -16.18
N SER A 185 12.38 -14.30 -16.53
CA SER A 185 11.91 -13.43 -17.61
C SER A 185 11.54 -12.03 -17.14
N TRP A 186 11.37 -11.83 -15.84
CA TRP A 186 11.01 -10.52 -15.26
C TRP A 186 12.10 -9.95 -14.38
N LEU A 187 12.70 -10.80 -13.55
CA LEU A 187 13.69 -10.38 -12.59
C LEU A 187 15.01 -10.16 -13.32
N GLN A 188 15.49 -8.91 -13.27
CA GLN A 188 16.79 -8.54 -13.85
C GLN A 188 17.94 -9.05 -12.97
N ASP A 189 17.68 -9.19 -11.68
CA ASP A 189 18.65 -9.58 -10.67
C ASP A 189 18.24 -10.89 -9.97
N THR A 190 19.20 -11.56 -9.37
CA THR A 190 18.99 -12.81 -8.62
C THR A 190 18.19 -12.61 -7.32
N THR A 191 17.91 -11.35 -6.95
CA THR A 191 17.17 -11.01 -5.74
C THR A 191 16.19 -9.89 -5.99
N ASP A 192 14.93 -10.10 -5.62
CA ASP A 192 13.90 -9.08 -5.79
C ASP A 192 12.83 -9.19 -4.71
N ILE A 193 12.07 -8.10 -4.56
CA ILE A 193 10.97 -8.01 -3.60
C ILE A 193 9.65 -8.06 -4.36
N ILE A 194 8.86 -9.08 -4.05
CA ILE A 194 7.50 -9.26 -4.53
C ILE A 194 6.54 -8.77 -3.45
N CYS A 195 5.75 -7.78 -3.82
CA CYS A 195 4.66 -7.26 -3.01
C CYS A 195 3.34 -7.83 -3.53
N PHE A 196 2.42 -8.15 -2.62
CA PHE A 196 1.11 -8.67 -3.00
C PHE A 196 0.01 -8.32 -2.00
N CYS A 197 -1.22 -8.25 -2.50
CA CYS A 197 -2.43 -8.03 -1.71
C CYS A 197 -3.62 -8.79 -2.32
N THR A 198 -4.80 -8.78 -1.67
CA THR A 198 -5.97 -9.44 -2.25
C THR A 198 -6.65 -8.56 -3.32
N VAL A 199 -7.17 -9.17 -4.38
CA VAL A 199 -7.76 -8.45 -5.53
C VAL A 199 -8.97 -7.60 -5.14
N HIS A 200 -9.72 -7.98 -4.11
CA HIS A 200 -10.85 -7.18 -3.61
C HIS A 200 -10.45 -5.77 -3.15
N HIS A 201 -9.16 -5.55 -2.85
CA HIS A 201 -8.66 -4.28 -2.35
C HIS A 201 -7.80 -3.53 -3.36
N CYS A 202 -7.13 -4.22 -4.30
CA CYS A 202 -6.29 -3.56 -5.29
C CYS A 202 -7.08 -2.68 -6.28
N VAL A 203 -8.34 -3.04 -6.56
CA VAL A 203 -9.20 -2.20 -7.42
C VAL A 203 -9.45 -0.83 -6.78
N GLN A 204 -9.38 -0.70 -5.45
CA GLN A 204 -9.58 0.59 -4.77
C GLN A 204 -8.38 1.56 -4.91
N GLU A 205 -7.18 1.08 -5.23
CA GLU A 205 -5.97 1.90 -5.31
C GLU A 205 -5.56 2.28 -6.74
N CYS A 206 -6.22 1.75 -7.76
CA CYS A 206 -6.06 2.24 -9.12
C CYS A 206 -6.79 3.59 -9.39
N THR A 207 -7.08 4.40 -8.35
CA THR A 207 -7.60 5.77 -8.47
C THR A 207 -6.60 6.83 -7.98
N PRO A 208 -6.68 8.08 -8.49
CA PRO A 208 -5.61 9.08 -8.40
C PRO A 208 -5.42 9.76 -7.03
N VAL A 209 -5.90 9.17 -5.93
CA VAL A 209 -5.82 9.82 -4.60
C VAL A 209 -4.69 9.25 -3.73
N GLY A 210 -4.28 7.99 -3.95
CA GLY A 210 -2.96 7.50 -3.50
C GLY A 210 -1.78 8.16 -4.24
N PHE A 211 -2.08 8.74 -5.42
CA PHE A 211 -1.14 9.43 -6.32
C PHE A 211 -0.68 10.82 -5.85
N PHE A 212 -1.16 11.33 -4.71
CA PHE A 212 -0.69 12.63 -4.19
C PHE A 212 0.46 12.51 -3.19
N LEU A 213 0.70 11.33 -2.61
CA LEU A 213 1.88 11.08 -1.77
C LEU A 213 3.07 10.49 -2.55
N LEU A 214 2.81 9.95 -3.74
CA LEU A 214 3.79 9.42 -4.68
C LEU A 214 3.45 10.01 -6.04
N GLY A 215 4.36 10.81 -6.63
CA GLY A 215 4.12 11.64 -7.82
C GLY A 215 3.59 10.90 -9.07
N PRO A 216 3.36 11.60 -10.20
CA PRO A 216 2.58 11.09 -11.31
C PRO A 216 3.21 9.85 -11.97
N PHE A 217 2.65 8.66 -11.72
CA PHE A 217 3.06 7.39 -12.34
C PHE A 217 2.63 7.29 -13.81
N LYS A 218 3.48 6.67 -14.63
CA LYS A 218 3.14 6.19 -15.99
C LYS A 218 2.99 4.68 -15.96
N ALA A 219 1.79 4.16 -15.77
CA ALA A 219 1.49 2.75 -16.00
C ALA A 219 1.68 2.42 -17.50
N ARG A 220 2.44 1.36 -17.81
CA ARG A 220 2.66 0.88 -19.19
C ARG A 220 1.89 -0.42 -19.43
N ALA A 221 0.57 -0.40 -19.20
CA ALA A 221 -0.28 -1.55 -19.45
C ALA A 221 -0.46 -1.82 -20.96
N LYS A 222 -0.32 -3.08 -21.39
CA LYS A 222 -0.86 -3.56 -22.67
C LYS A 222 -2.28 -4.09 -22.43
N PRO A 223 -3.29 -3.72 -23.24
CA PRO A 223 -4.66 -4.17 -22.99
C PRO A 223 -4.83 -5.65 -23.35
N ALA A 224 -5.36 -6.44 -22.40
CA ALA A 224 -5.89 -7.77 -22.66
C ALA A 224 -7.29 -7.67 -23.28
N ASN A 225 -7.52 -8.39 -24.38
CA ASN A 225 -8.80 -8.44 -25.09
C ASN A 225 -9.81 -9.30 -24.34
N TYR A 226 -10.82 -8.68 -23.72
CA TYR A 226 -12.06 -9.35 -23.33
C TYR A 226 -13.25 -8.70 -24.05
N SER A 227 -13.86 -9.43 -24.96
CA SER A 227 -14.95 -8.98 -25.83
C SER A 227 -16.25 -9.73 -25.52
N GLN A 228 -17.03 -9.28 -24.52
CA GLN A 228 -18.47 -9.54 -24.43
C GLN A 228 -19.22 -8.39 -23.73
N PRO A 229 -20.43 -7.98 -24.17
CA PRO A 229 -21.22 -6.94 -23.52
C PRO A 229 -22.09 -7.56 -22.42
N LEU A 230 -21.81 -7.22 -21.17
CA LEU A 230 -22.65 -7.59 -20.03
C LEU A 230 -23.38 -6.33 -19.53
N SER A 231 -24.69 -6.46 -19.33
CA SER A 231 -25.51 -5.48 -18.62
C SER A 231 -25.17 -5.60 -17.14
N PHE A 232 -24.55 -4.57 -16.55
CA PHE A 232 -24.06 -4.62 -15.18
C PHE A 232 -24.90 -3.76 -14.23
N LYS A 233 -25.61 -4.42 -13.31
CA LYS A 233 -25.99 -3.83 -12.02
C LYS A 233 -24.95 -4.28 -11.01
N ASN A 234 -24.05 -3.38 -10.60
CA ASN A 234 -22.97 -3.71 -9.68
C ASN A 234 -23.37 -3.33 -8.25
N VAL A 235 -23.51 -4.34 -7.39
CA VAL A 235 -23.56 -4.13 -5.94
C VAL A 235 -22.12 -4.15 -5.45
N VAL A 236 -21.61 -2.99 -5.05
CA VAL A 236 -20.21 -2.85 -4.63
C VAL A 236 -20.16 -2.88 -3.10
N PRO A 237 -19.34 -3.75 -2.47
CA PRO A 237 -19.01 -3.62 -1.06
C PRO A 237 -18.18 -2.35 -0.89
N VAL A 238 -18.69 -1.39 -0.13
CA VAL A 238 -18.07 -0.06 -0.03
C VAL A 238 -17.08 -0.01 1.13
N MET A 239 -17.29 -0.78 2.20
CA MET A 239 -16.47 -0.65 3.42
C MET A 239 -16.01 -2.01 3.94
N GLY A 240 -14.70 -2.15 4.15
CA GLY A 240 -14.15 -3.22 4.98
C GLY A 240 -14.25 -2.86 6.46
N GLY A 241 -14.24 -3.89 7.32
CA GLY A 241 -14.12 -3.75 8.76
C GLY A 241 -12.79 -3.12 9.22
N PRO A 242 -12.48 -3.15 10.52
CA PRO A 242 -12.00 -1.99 11.27
C PRO A 242 -10.53 -1.62 11.02
N SER A 243 -10.28 -0.57 10.23
CA SER A 243 -9.07 0.27 10.31
C SER A 243 -9.38 1.61 11.00
N GLU A 244 -8.44 2.56 11.06
CA GLU A 244 -8.48 3.85 11.80
C GLU A 244 -9.86 4.53 11.92
N PHE A 245 -10.75 4.42 10.92
CA PHE A 245 -12.15 4.85 11.00
C PHE A 245 -12.95 4.22 12.13
N SER A 246 -12.73 2.95 12.45
CA SER A 246 -13.33 2.27 13.61
C SER A 246 -12.73 2.73 14.92
N LYS A 247 -11.44 3.12 14.95
CA LYS A 247 -10.83 3.75 16.14
C LYS A 247 -11.35 5.16 16.33
N GLU A 248 -11.52 5.94 15.27
CA GLU A 248 -12.11 7.28 15.32
C GLU A 248 -13.61 7.24 15.62
N LYS A 249 -14.35 6.31 15.03
CA LYS A 249 -15.75 6.02 15.37
C LYS A 249 -15.88 5.57 16.82
N HIS A 250 -15.01 4.66 17.29
CA HIS A 250 -14.99 4.24 18.69
C HIS A 250 -14.60 5.38 19.62
N ARG A 251 -13.62 6.21 19.28
CA ARG A 251 -13.21 7.41 20.02
C ARG A 251 -14.36 8.41 20.10
N LEU A 252 -15.01 8.73 18.98
CA LEU A 252 -16.17 9.63 18.94
C LEU A 252 -17.35 9.03 19.72
N TRP A 253 -17.69 7.76 19.53
CA TRP A 253 -18.77 7.10 20.28
C TRP A 253 -18.48 7.07 21.79
N THR A 254 -17.27 6.73 22.22
CA THR A 254 -16.92 6.66 23.65
C THR A 254 -16.79 8.04 24.30
N THR A 255 -16.32 9.05 23.57
CA THR A 255 -16.19 10.42 24.11
C THR A 255 -17.47 11.23 24.01
N THR A 256 -18.49 10.74 23.30
CA THR A 256 -19.69 11.53 23.00
C THR A 256 -21.04 10.80 23.07
N ALA A 257 -21.08 9.54 23.53
CA ALA A 257 -22.30 8.73 23.66
C ALA A 257 -23.44 9.46 24.41
N ASP A 258 -23.11 10.25 25.42
CA ASP A 258 -24.08 10.95 26.28
C ASP A 258 -24.42 12.38 25.80
N ASN A 259 -24.02 12.78 24.58
CA ASN A 259 -24.24 14.15 24.10
C ASN A 259 -25.45 14.29 23.14
N PRO A 260 -26.61 14.79 23.64
CA PRO A 260 -27.60 15.62 22.98
C PRO A 260 -27.63 15.73 21.46
N ARG A 261 -26.51 16.31 21.07
CA ARG A 261 -26.30 17.19 19.93
C ARG A 261 -25.65 16.45 18.78
N LEU A 262 -25.14 15.23 18.99
CA LEU A 262 -24.42 14.48 17.96
C LEU A 262 -25.27 13.45 17.24
N TRP A 263 -26.44 13.16 17.80
CA TRP A 263 -27.42 12.26 17.22
C TRP A 263 -28.64 13.11 16.81
N ASN A 264 -29.24 12.78 15.68
CA ASN A 264 -30.28 13.54 14.98
C ASN A 264 -29.75 14.75 14.19
N LEU A 265 -29.26 14.46 12.99
CA LEU A 265 -29.11 15.43 11.92
C LEU A 265 -30.08 15.08 10.79
N GLN A 266 -30.75 16.10 10.26
CA GLN A 266 -31.48 15.98 9.01
C GLN A 266 -30.73 16.73 7.92
N ILE A 267 -30.46 16.07 6.80
CA ILE A 267 -29.90 16.69 5.61
C ILE A 267 -31.06 17.00 4.67
N GLU A 268 -31.17 18.25 4.22
CA GLU A 268 -32.17 18.70 3.26
C GLU A 268 -31.47 19.09 1.95
N LEU A 269 -31.97 18.54 0.84
CA LEU A 269 -31.45 18.76 -0.50
C LEU A 269 -32.38 19.66 -1.31
N ASP A 270 -31.87 20.24 -2.39
CA ASP A 270 -32.63 21.17 -3.25
C ASP A 270 -33.85 20.52 -3.92
N ASP A 271 -33.84 19.20 -4.12
CA ASP A 271 -34.96 18.42 -4.64
C ASP A 271 -36.04 18.09 -3.59
N GLY A 272 -35.90 18.64 -2.38
CA GLY A 272 -36.83 18.44 -1.26
C GLY A 272 -36.64 17.11 -0.53
N ILE A 273 -35.68 16.28 -0.94
CA ILE A 273 -35.35 15.05 -0.22
C ILE A 273 -34.73 15.38 1.13
N ARG A 274 -35.20 14.66 2.14
CA ARG A 274 -34.68 14.71 3.51
C ARG A 274 -34.10 13.37 3.89
N VAL A 275 -32.89 13.38 4.45
CA VAL A 275 -32.17 12.18 4.90
C VAL A 275 -31.77 12.35 6.36
N HIS A 276 -32.09 11.36 7.19
CA HIS A 276 -31.68 11.34 8.60
C HIS A 276 -30.33 10.64 8.75
N SER A 277 -29.45 11.22 9.57
CA SER A 277 -28.17 10.60 9.90
C SER A 277 -27.65 11.08 11.27
N SER A 278 -26.54 10.49 11.70
CA SER A 278 -25.78 10.87 12.89
C SER A 278 -24.61 11.78 12.51
N ARG A 279 -24.37 12.86 13.26
CA ARG A 279 -23.22 13.75 13.04
C ARG A 279 -21.91 13.00 13.22
N ALA A 280 -21.86 12.10 14.20
CA ALA A 280 -20.67 11.29 14.49
C ALA A 280 -20.33 10.34 13.33
N GLU A 281 -21.33 9.69 12.74
CA GLU A 281 -21.12 8.77 11.62
C GLU A 281 -20.68 9.55 10.37
N LEU A 282 -21.31 10.69 10.08
CA LEU A 282 -20.92 11.54 8.96
C LEU A 282 -19.49 12.10 9.13
N ALA A 283 -19.12 12.62 10.30
CA ALA A 283 -17.78 13.14 10.54
C ALA A 283 -16.67 12.07 10.46
N ALA A 284 -17.01 10.81 10.79
CA ALA A 284 -16.07 9.71 10.63
C ALA A 284 -15.75 9.47 9.15
N TYR A 285 -16.74 9.51 8.26
CA TYR A 285 -16.56 9.13 6.85
C TYR A 285 -16.43 10.30 5.86
N SER A 286 -16.65 11.54 6.29
CA SER A 286 -16.64 12.74 5.45
C SER A 286 -15.74 13.82 6.04
N GLY A 287 -14.76 14.27 5.27
CA GLY A 287 -13.93 15.44 5.62
C GLY A 287 -14.74 16.73 5.71
N TYR A 288 -15.72 16.88 4.82
CA TYR A 288 -16.67 18.01 4.82
C TYR A 288 -17.45 18.08 6.13
N PHE A 289 -18.13 16.99 6.52
CA PHE A 289 -18.94 16.99 7.74
C PHE A 289 -18.09 17.07 9.00
N ARG A 290 -16.90 16.48 9.00
CA ARG A 290 -15.95 16.64 10.10
C ARG A 290 -15.61 18.11 10.30
N THR A 291 -15.20 18.80 9.24
CA THR A 291 -14.90 20.24 9.27
C THR A 291 -16.11 21.06 9.70
N LEU A 292 -17.30 20.75 9.16
CA LEU A 292 -18.54 21.44 9.50
C LEU A 292 -18.91 21.32 11.00
N PHE A 293 -18.59 20.18 11.63
CA PHE A 293 -18.95 19.95 13.03
C PHE A 293 -17.85 20.31 14.02
N THR A 294 -16.59 20.42 13.60
CA THR A 294 -15.46 20.73 14.49
C THR A 294 -14.92 22.15 14.37
N SER A 295 -15.31 22.90 13.33
CA SER A 295 -14.83 24.27 13.12
C SER A 295 -15.53 25.28 14.06
N PRO A 296 -14.79 26.14 14.78
CA PRO A 296 -15.37 27.14 15.67
C PRO A 296 -16.18 28.23 14.94
N GLU A 297 -15.89 28.45 13.66
CA GLU A 297 -16.44 29.54 12.84
C GLU A 297 -17.80 29.16 12.19
N SER A 298 -18.17 27.88 12.18
CA SER A 298 -19.40 27.34 11.59
C SER A 298 -20.56 27.16 12.59
N PHE A 299 -20.46 27.79 13.76
CA PHE A 299 -21.30 27.54 14.95
C PHE A 299 -22.82 27.54 14.69
N SER A 300 -23.31 28.33 13.72
CA SER A 300 -24.74 28.39 13.36
C SER A 300 -25.25 27.14 12.65
N GLU A 301 -24.42 26.46 11.85
CA GLU A 301 -24.76 25.21 11.16
C GLU A 301 -24.36 23.98 11.98
N THR A 302 -23.33 24.11 12.82
CA THR A 302 -22.88 23.06 13.74
C THR A 302 -23.95 22.72 14.78
N GLU A 303 -24.71 23.70 15.28
CA GLU A 303 -25.85 23.48 16.21
C GLU A 303 -27.20 23.28 15.50
N ALA A 304 -27.27 23.45 14.17
CA ALA A 304 -28.50 23.31 13.42
C ALA A 304 -28.95 21.84 13.34
N ALA A 305 -30.21 21.56 13.70
CA ALA A 305 -30.82 20.24 13.53
C ALA A 305 -30.94 19.82 12.05
N VAL A 306 -30.89 20.79 11.13
CA VAL A 306 -31.01 20.59 9.68
C VAL A 306 -29.83 21.23 8.96
N VAL A 307 -29.11 20.47 8.15
CA VAL A 307 -28.06 20.96 7.23
C VAL A 307 -28.62 20.94 5.81
N ARG A 308 -28.50 22.07 5.10
CA ARG A 308 -28.97 22.20 3.72
C ARG A 308 -27.79 22.05 2.76
N LEU A 309 -27.81 21.00 1.93
CA LEU A 309 -26.80 20.84 0.88
C LEU A 309 -27.39 21.25 -0.47
N LYS A 310 -26.72 22.20 -1.11
CA LYS A 310 -27.10 22.68 -2.44
C LYS A 310 -26.37 21.94 -3.55
N GLU A 311 -27.00 21.88 -4.72
CA GLU A 311 -26.43 21.38 -5.98
C GLU A 311 -26.04 19.89 -5.97
N LEU A 312 -26.60 19.12 -5.04
CA LEU A 312 -26.44 17.68 -4.92
C LEU A 312 -27.78 16.97 -5.17
N SER A 313 -27.71 15.85 -5.88
CA SER A 313 -28.83 14.96 -6.14
C SER A 313 -29.23 14.24 -4.84
N GLY A 314 -30.47 14.43 -4.38
CA GLY A 314 -30.97 13.81 -3.16
C GLY A 314 -31.01 12.27 -3.21
N PRO A 315 -31.36 11.62 -4.33
CA PRO A 315 -31.23 10.18 -4.46
C PRO A 315 -29.78 9.70 -4.27
N ALA A 316 -28.80 10.45 -4.82
CA ALA A 316 -27.39 10.10 -4.70
C ALA A 316 -26.87 10.26 -3.26
N VAL A 317 -27.18 11.39 -2.61
CA VAL A 317 -26.79 11.64 -1.20
C VAL A 317 -27.44 10.60 -0.28
N ARG A 318 -28.70 10.24 -0.51
CA ARG A 318 -29.37 9.18 0.23
C ARG A 318 -28.66 7.84 0.07
N ALA A 319 -28.36 7.44 -1.17
CA ALA A 319 -27.67 6.18 -1.45
C ALA A 319 -26.30 6.11 -0.78
N ILE A 320 -25.56 7.23 -0.75
CA ILE A 320 -24.27 7.33 -0.04
C ILE A 320 -24.47 7.13 1.46
N ILE A 321 -25.41 7.83 2.07
CA ILE A 321 -25.66 7.73 3.52
C ILE A 321 -26.12 6.32 3.90
N GLU A 322 -27.03 5.72 3.14
CA GLU A 322 -27.45 4.33 3.34
C GLU A 322 -26.27 3.35 3.19
N ALA A 323 -25.34 3.63 2.28
CA ALA A 323 -24.12 2.83 2.12
C ALA A 323 -23.15 2.96 3.30
N LEU A 324 -23.10 4.10 3.98
CA LEU A 324 -22.29 4.25 5.19
C LEU A 324 -22.78 3.33 6.31
N TYR A 325 -24.09 3.09 6.42
CA TYR A 325 -24.68 2.20 7.43
C TYR A 325 -24.73 0.73 6.99
N SER A 326 -25.02 0.46 5.72
CA SER A 326 -25.21 -0.90 5.20
C SER A 326 -23.93 -1.52 4.63
N HIS A 327 -22.87 -0.71 4.50
CA HIS A 327 -21.60 -1.05 3.86
C HIS A 327 -21.74 -1.47 2.38
N LYS A 328 -22.86 -1.13 1.73
CA LYS A 328 -23.19 -1.52 0.36
C LYS A 328 -23.81 -0.35 -0.40
N ILE A 329 -23.40 -0.14 -1.64
CA ILE A 329 -24.04 0.80 -2.55
C ILE A 329 -24.31 0.10 -3.89
N THR A 330 -25.43 0.44 -4.51
CA THR A 330 -25.75 -0.01 -5.88
C THR A 330 -25.47 1.14 -6.84
N ILE A 331 -24.51 0.94 -7.74
CA ILE A 331 -24.13 1.93 -8.75
C ILE A 331 -24.46 1.37 -10.13
N ASP A 332 -25.09 2.20 -10.95
CA ASP A 332 -25.39 1.92 -12.35
C ASP A 332 -25.23 3.19 -13.20
N ASP A 333 -25.39 3.06 -14.52
CA ASP A 333 -25.24 4.15 -15.48
C ASP A 333 -26.16 5.36 -15.20
N SER A 334 -27.26 5.15 -14.48
CA SER A 334 -28.24 6.20 -14.18
C SER A 334 -27.88 7.05 -12.97
N ASN A 335 -27.08 6.52 -12.03
CA ASN A 335 -26.76 7.21 -10.77
C ASN A 335 -25.25 7.50 -10.58
N ALA A 336 -24.36 6.87 -11.35
CA ALA A 336 -22.91 6.95 -11.11
C ALA A 336 -22.36 8.38 -11.11
N ALA A 337 -22.81 9.23 -12.04
CA ALA A 337 -22.32 10.61 -12.15
C ALA A 337 -22.71 11.46 -10.93
N ASP A 338 -23.97 11.33 -10.48
CA ASP A 338 -24.49 12.07 -9.34
C ASP A 338 -23.89 11.61 -8.02
N VAL A 339 -23.70 10.29 -7.85
CA VAL A 339 -23.04 9.71 -6.67
C VAL A 339 -21.60 10.19 -6.61
N LEU A 340 -20.86 10.14 -7.73
CA LEU A 340 -19.47 10.60 -7.77
C LEU A 340 -19.34 12.09 -7.42
N LYS A 341 -20.22 12.94 -7.99
CA LYS A 341 -20.28 14.37 -7.68
C LYS A 341 -20.54 14.62 -6.18
N ALA A 342 -21.47 13.87 -5.60
CA ALA A 342 -21.78 13.99 -4.18
C ALA A 342 -20.64 13.51 -3.28
N CYS A 343 -19.96 12.41 -3.61
CA CYS A 343 -18.82 11.91 -2.84
C CYS A 343 -17.64 12.88 -2.87
N ASP A 344 -17.38 13.51 -4.02
CA ASP A 344 -16.34 14.52 -4.16
C ASP A 344 -16.64 15.76 -3.30
N ARG A 345 -17.85 16.31 -3.42
CA ARG A 345 -18.26 17.49 -2.66
C ARG A 345 -18.32 17.26 -1.14
N LEU A 346 -18.73 16.05 -0.74
CA LEU A 346 -18.82 15.68 0.68
C LEU A 346 -17.50 15.10 1.20
N GLU A 347 -16.44 15.04 0.39
CA GLU A 347 -15.16 14.47 0.77
C GLU A 347 -15.31 13.08 1.43
N ILE A 348 -16.07 12.19 0.77
CA ILE A 348 -16.29 10.79 1.17
C ILE A 348 -15.45 9.89 0.26
N PRO A 349 -14.19 9.59 0.62
CA PRO A 349 -13.23 8.96 -0.30
C PRO A 349 -13.69 7.56 -0.68
N VAL A 350 -14.16 6.81 0.32
CA VAL A 350 -14.51 5.39 0.21
C VAL A 350 -15.59 5.10 -0.84
N VAL A 351 -16.58 5.99 -1.00
CA VAL A 351 -17.64 5.83 -2.01
C VAL A 351 -17.24 6.41 -3.36
N LYS A 352 -16.42 7.47 -3.36
CA LYS A 352 -15.83 8.04 -4.59
C LYS A 352 -15.00 6.98 -5.32
N ASP A 353 -14.20 6.23 -4.58
CA ASP A 353 -13.36 5.17 -5.12
C ASP A 353 -14.22 4.02 -5.67
N ALA A 354 -15.28 3.61 -4.96
CA ALA A 354 -16.22 2.59 -5.47
C ALA A 354 -16.90 2.98 -6.80
N CYS A 355 -17.22 4.27 -7.02
CA CYS A 355 -17.83 4.77 -8.27
C CYS A 355 -16.86 4.79 -9.45
N CYS A 356 -15.60 5.15 -9.20
CA CYS A 356 -14.54 5.17 -10.21
C CYS A 356 -14.12 3.74 -10.61
N CYS A 357 -14.21 2.78 -9.70
CA CYS A 357 -13.75 1.41 -9.89
C CYS A 357 -14.81 0.48 -10.48
N GLY A 358 -16.10 0.72 -10.18
CA GLY A 358 -17.22 -0.13 -10.62
C GLY A 358 -17.71 0.12 -12.05
N THR A 359 -17.24 1.16 -12.75
CA THR A 359 -17.66 1.49 -14.11
C THR A 359 -16.66 0.95 -15.15
N THR A 360 -16.83 -0.31 -15.55
CA THR A 360 -16.39 -0.81 -16.87
C THR A 360 -17.28 -0.21 -17.98
N VAL A 361 -17.42 1.12 -17.97
CA VAL A 361 -18.17 1.87 -18.98
C VAL A 361 -17.15 2.67 -19.79
N PRO A 362 -16.76 2.21 -20.99
CA PRO A 362 -15.80 2.92 -21.85
C PRO A 362 -16.18 4.36 -22.18
N ARG A 363 -17.46 4.74 -21.99
CA ARG A 363 -17.97 6.10 -22.21
C ARG A 363 -17.55 7.09 -21.12
N LEU A 364 -17.41 6.68 -19.86
CA LEU A 364 -16.94 7.57 -18.78
C LEU A 364 -15.41 7.76 -18.83
N GLN A 365 -14.64 6.72 -19.20
CA GLN A 365 -13.20 6.84 -19.47
C GLN A 365 -12.89 7.78 -20.64
N ARG A 366 -13.69 7.77 -21.72
CA ARG A 366 -13.54 8.75 -22.83
C ARG A 366 -13.99 10.15 -22.42
N ASN A 367 -15.02 10.29 -21.58
CA ASN A 367 -15.50 11.59 -21.14
C ASN A 367 -14.62 12.23 -20.06
N TRP A 368 -13.77 11.51 -19.34
CA TRP A 368 -12.82 12.15 -18.40
C TRP A 368 -11.85 13.11 -19.11
N GLN A 369 -11.38 12.77 -20.32
CA GLN A 369 -10.57 13.69 -21.13
C GLN A 369 -11.39 14.88 -21.67
N MET A 370 -12.72 14.79 -21.74
CA MET A 370 -13.61 15.91 -22.11
C MET A 370 -14.12 16.73 -20.92
N CYS A 371 -14.31 16.15 -19.74
CA CYS A 371 -14.74 16.85 -18.53
C CYS A 371 -13.66 17.77 -17.96
N ARG A 372 -12.38 17.48 -18.24
CA ARG A 372 -11.27 18.42 -17.98
C ARG A 372 -11.38 19.69 -18.85
N GLY A 373 -12.06 19.64 -20.00
CA GLY A 373 -12.37 20.82 -20.82
C GLY A 373 -13.58 21.61 -20.32
N VAL A 374 -14.64 20.92 -19.87
CA VAL A 374 -15.88 21.59 -19.40
C VAL A 374 -15.70 22.29 -18.04
N LEU A 375 -14.82 21.79 -17.17
CA LEU A 375 -14.50 22.44 -15.87
C LEU A 375 -13.53 23.63 -16.00
N LEU A 376 -12.79 23.75 -17.10
CA LEU A 376 -11.96 24.93 -17.37
C LEU A 376 -12.72 26.05 -18.08
N ASP A 377 -13.76 25.73 -18.87
CA ASP A 377 -14.63 26.74 -19.50
C ASP A 377 -15.72 27.30 -18.56
N ALA A 378 -15.98 26.66 -17.41
CA ALA A 378 -16.85 27.21 -16.36
C ALA A 378 -16.15 28.27 -15.47
N GLY A 379 -14.85 28.51 -15.67
CA GLY A 379 -14.05 29.53 -14.98
C GLY A 379 -14.02 30.89 -15.69
N GLY A 380 -15.04 31.20 -16.49
CA GLY A 380 -15.15 32.48 -17.22
C GLY A 380 -16.00 33.51 -16.49
N ALA A 381 -15.38 34.67 -16.22
CA ALA A 381 -15.95 35.95 -15.81
C ALA A 381 -16.17 36.21 -14.30
N PHE A 382 -15.12 36.69 -13.64
CA PHE A 382 -15.26 37.90 -12.81
C PHE A 382 -14.29 38.96 -13.32
N GLY A 383 -14.89 40.07 -13.77
CA GLY A 383 -14.23 41.15 -14.48
C GLY A 383 -13.26 41.95 -13.61
N THR A 384 -12.21 42.40 -14.27
CA THR A 384 -11.47 43.61 -13.89
C THR A 384 -12.44 44.79 -13.88
N CYS A 385 -12.73 45.34 -12.70
CA CYS A 385 -13.22 46.71 -12.59
C CYS A 385 -12.02 47.65 -12.67
N SER A 386 -12.00 48.46 -13.72
CA SER A 386 -11.17 49.65 -13.88
C SER A 386 -11.60 50.75 -12.90
N GLY A 387 -10.62 51.38 -12.25
CA GLY A 387 -10.76 52.54 -11.36
C GLY A 387 -9.52 52.71 -10.50
#